data_AF-A0A3C2B357-F1
#
_entry.id   AF-A0A3C2B357-F1
#
_cell.length_a   1.000
_cell.length_b   1.000
_cell.length_c   1.000
_cell.angle_alpha   90.00
_cell.angle_beta   90.00
_cell.angle_gamma   90.00
#
_symmetry.space_group_name_H-M   'P 1'
#
loop_
_entity.id
_entity.type
_entity.pdbx_description
1 polymer ?
#
loop_
_entity_poly.entity_id
_entity_poly.type
_entity_poly.pdbx_seq_one_letter_code
_entity_poly.pdbx_strand_id
1 'polypeptide(L)'
;MIKENRTYDQIFGDMPQGDGDPRLCTFGRELSPNHHAIAEQFVLLDNYYCNGVLSADGHSWATEGNVTPYLDRAFGGFNRSYTFGDDPITYSSSGFLWDQFLGAGLSFRNYGEMDYAEPPAGADYFKQLAALKNNEKLVYEQKIGIARLRRYSSRDYPGWNMAIPDIVRMDRFLREFREFEANGQLPNLSIVYLPQDHFGGPVTSAAHMADNDLAVGMLVEAVSKSRFWKETVIFINEDDPQNGYDHVDGRRSICLVVSPYTKRKAVVSDFYNQTSVLRTILHIFGLPPMNQRDASSPLMTNCFTIKPDFSPYQTIVPKTPVDQRPPSPTLPQALWAAAVRSIPMKQTGLKTAFHDELFNRAVWHEQKGVLTPYPFEWAGDHGRGLEKRKLKGVPEEDKDGK
;
A
#
# COMPACT_ATOMS: atom_id res chain seq x y z
N MET A 1 -2.30 3.57 6.60
CA MET A 1 -1.04 3.53 5.84
C MET A 1 -1.37 3.00 4.46
N ILE A 2 -0.92 3.69 3.43
CA ILE A 2 -1.09 3.29 2.04
C ILE A 2 0.29 2.87 1.53
N LYS A 3 0.35 1.72 0.86
CA LYS A 3 1.54 1.15 0.23
C LYS A 3 1.25 0.87 -1.25
N GLU A 4 2.21 0.30 -1.97
CA GLU A 4 2.14 0.11 -3.42
C GLU A 4 2.11 -1.35 -3.89
N ASN A 5 1.16 -1.63 -4.76
CA ASN A 5 1.26 -2.62 -5.84
C ASN A 5 1.46 -4.10 -5.45
N ARG A 6 0.81 -4.65 -4.41
CA ARG A 6 0.98 -6.08 -4.07
C ARG A 6 -0.28 -6.92 -4.10
N THR A 7 -0.13 -8.10 -4.69
CA THR A 7 -1.09 -9.20 -4.57
C THR A 7 -0.90 -9.97 -3.27
N TYR A 8 -1.96 -10.64 -2.80
CA TYR A 8 -1.90 -11.45 -1.58
C TYR A 8 -0.85 -12.56 -1.70
N ASP A 9 -0.88 -13.36 -2.77
CA ASP A 9 0.03 -14.49 -2.90
C ASP A 9 1.50 -14.10 -3.01
N GLN A 10 1.82 -12.92 -3.56
CA GLN A 10 3.20 -12.45 -3.64
C GLN A 10 3.86 -12.30 -2.27
N ILE A 11 3.09 -11.86 -1.26
CA ILE A 11 3.58 -11.67 0.10
C ILE A 11 3.26 -12.89 0.95
N PHE A 12 1.99 -13.29 1.05
CA PHE A 12 1.49 -14.30 2.00
C PHE A 12 1.18 -15.65 1.36
N GLY A 13 1.61 -15.89 0.12
CA GLY A 13 1.42 -17.19 -0.53
C GLY A 13 2.10 -18.35 0.22
N ASP A 14 3.13 -18.07 1.03
CA ASP A 14 3.83 -19.04 1.88
C ASP A 14 3.26 -19.16 3.31
N MET A 15 2.18 -18.43 3.65
CA MET A 15 1.51 -18.54 4.95
C MET A 15 0.51 -19.70 4.97
N PRO A 16 0.79 -20.82 5.66
CA PRO A 16 -0.06 -22.01 5.62
C PRO A 16 -1.44 -21.83 6.30
N GLN A 17 -1.61 -20.77 7.08
CA GLN A 17 -2.86 -20.49 7.80
C GLN A 17 -3.93 -19.89 6.88
N GLY A 18 -3.54 -19.19 5.81
CA GLY A 18 -4.45 -18.53 4.89
C GLY A 18 -4.58 -19.26 3.56
N ASP A 19 -5.44 -18.72 2.70
CA ASP A 19 -5.61 -19.20 1.33
C ASP A 19 -4.53 -18.62 0.40
N GLY A 20 -3.29 -19.12 0.55
CA GLY A 20 -2.13 -18.70 -0.24
C GLY A 20 -1.67 -19.77 -1.23
N ASP A 21 -1.10 -19.37 -2.36
CA ASP A 21 -0.36 -20.26 -3.27
C ASP A 21 1.17 -20.01 -3.18
N PRO A 22 1.94 -20.93 -2.55
CA PRO A 22 3.39 -20.77 -2.38
C PRO A 22 4.17 -20.68 -3.70
N ARG A 23 3.59 -21.16 -4.81
CA ARG A 23 4.22 -21.06 -6.14
C ARG A 23 4.34 -19.62 -6.58
N LEU A 24 3.36 -18.78 -6.23
CA LEU A 24 3.29 -17.37 -6.60
C LEU A 24 3.99 -16.43 -5.60
N CYS A 25 4.37 -16.93 -4.42
CA CYS A 25 5.07 -16.14 -3.39
C CYS A 25 6.46 -15.68 -3.84
N THR A 26 6.63 -14.39 -4.13
CA THR A 26 7.90 -13.79 -4.55
C THR A 26 8.63 -13.07 -3.41
N PHE A 27 7.90 -12.62 -2.39
CA PHE A 27 8.41 -11.84 -1.26
C PHE A 27 7.98 -12.46 0.07
N GLY A 28 8.20 -13.76 0.22
CA GLY A 28 7.86 -14.50 1.44
C GLY A 28 8.63 -14.05 2.68
N ARG A 29 8.48 -14.80 3.77
CA ARG A 29 8.92 -14.40 5.12
C ARG A 29 10.35 -13.89 5.25
N GLU A 30 11.28 -14.40 4.44
CA GLU A 30 12.69 -13.97 4.48
C GLU A 30 12.89 -12.52 3.97
N LEU A 31 12.02 -12.05 3.06
CA LEU A 31 12.06 -10.70 2.48
C LEU A 31 11.06 -9.73 3.10
N SER A 32 9.97 -10.24 3.70
CA SER A 32 8.95 -9.42 4.36
C SER A 32 8.60 -9.91 5.78
N PRO A 33 9.61 -10.06 6.68
CA PRO A 33 9.39 -10.63 8.00
C PRO A 33 8.42 -9.85 8.88
N ASN A 34 8.32 -8.52 8.75
CA ASN A 34 7.35 -7.74 9.52
C ASN A 34 5.93 -7.95 9.03
N HIS A 35 5.70 -7.93 7.71
CA HIS A 35 4.38 -8.22 7.16
C HIS A 35 3.86 -9.56 7.66
N HIS A 36 4.70 -10.60 7.60
CA HIS A 36 4.34 -11.93 8.07
C HIS A 36 4.14 -12.00 9.59
N ALA A 37 5.04 -11.40 10.36
CA ALA A 37 4.92 -11.41 11.82
C ALA A 37 3.69 -10.64 12.31
N ILE A 38 3.32 -9.53 11.66
CA ILE A 38 2.10 -8.79 11.95
C ILE A 38 0.88 -9.65 11.64
N ALA A 39 0.81 -10.26 10.44
CA ALA A 39 -0.31 -11.12 10.06
C ALA A 39 -0.49 -12.31 11.02
N GLU A 40 0.60 -12.94 11.48
CA GLU A 40 0.55 -14.03 12.45
C GLU A 40 0.15 -13.60 13.86
N GLN A 41 0.64 -12.44 14.32
CA GLN A 41 0.34 -11.96 15.67
C GLN A 41 -1.07 -11.40 15.78
N PHE A 42 -1.59 -10.79 14.71
CA PHE A 42 -2.90 -10.17 14.66
C PHE A 42 -3.85 -11.02 13.81
N VAL A 43 -4.50 -10.39 12.82
CA VAL A 43 -5.37 -11.07 11.86
C VAL A 43 -4.64 -11.24 10.53
N LEU A 44 -4.72 -12.45 9.97
CA LEU A 44 -4.44 -12.70 8.56
C LEU A 44 -5.74 -12.55 7.78
N LEU A 45 -5.80 -11.56 6.90
CA LEU A 45 -6.92 -11.33 5.98
C LEU A 45 -6.63 -12.01 4.64
N ASP A 46 -7.26 -13.16 4.40
CA ASP A 46 -7.03 -13.95 3.17
C ASP A 46 -8.01 -13.64 2.02
N ASN A 47 -8.90 -12.68 2.24
CA ASN A 47 -10.00 -12.33 1.34
C ASN A 47 -10.22 -10.80 1.28
N TYR A 48 -9.12 -10.04 1.27
CA TYR A 48 -9.12 -8.59 1.11
C TYR A 48 -8.81 -8.18 -0.35
N TYR A 49 -9.44 -7.12 -0.85
CA TYR A 49 -9.32 -6.69 -2.25
C TYR A 49 -9.05 -5.19 -2.38
N CYS A 50 -8.22 -4.83 -3.34
CA CYS A 50 -8.13 -3.44 -3.79
C CYS A 50 -9.26 -3.14 -4.78
N ASN A 51 -9.92 -2.00 -4.58
CA ASN A 51 -10.90 -1.49 -5.52
C ASN A 51 -10.21 -0.87 -6.75
N GLY A 52 -9.00 -0.31 -6.55
CA GLY A 52 -8.12 0.15 -7.62
C GLY A 52 -7.54 -0.98 -8.46
N VAL A 53 -7.38 -0.73 -9.75
CA VAL A 53 -6.68 -1.62 -10.70
C VAL A 53 -5.23 -1.17 -10.96
N LEU A 54 -4.94 0.11 -10.68
CA LEU A 54 -3.62 0.72 -10.74
C LEU A 54 -3.54 1.96 -9.84
N SER A 55 -2.35 2.51 -9.68
CA SER A 55 -2.14 3.51 -8.64
C SER A 55 -2.91 4.83 -8.87
N ALA A 56 -3.25 5.13 -10.12
CA ALA A 56 -4.03 6.33 -10.46
C ALA A 56 -5.48 6.28 -9.98
N ASP A 57 -6.04 5.10 -9.73
CA ASP A 57 -7.39 4.96 -9.17
C ASP A 57 -7.36 4.34 -7.77
N GLY A 58 -6.33 3.58 -7.43
CA GLY A 58 -6.08 3.00 -6.11
C GLY A 58 -6.01 4.04 -4.98
N HIS A 59 -5.26 5.13 -5.18
CA HIS A 59 -5.19 6.22 -4.21
C HIS A 59 -6.53 6.93 -3.99
N SER A 60 -7.32 7.14 -5.06
CA SER A 60 -8.69 7.67 -4.93
C SER A 60 -9.60 6.70 -4.20
N TRP A 61 -9.52 5.39 -4.45
CA TRP A 61 -10.27 4.42 -3.66
C TRP A 61 -9.86 4.40 -2.19
N ALA A 62 -8.57 4.52 -1.88
CA ALA A 62 -8.05 4.51 -0.52
C ALA A 62 -8.35 5.79 0.27
N THR A 63 -8.63 6.92 -0.40
CA THR A 63 -8.81 8.22 0.27
C THR A 63 -10.20 8.84 0.09
N GLU A 64 -10.91 8.49 -0.99
CA GLU A 64 -12.23 9.02 -1.34
C GLU A 64 -13.32 7.94 -1.32
N GLY A 65 -12.91 6.67 -1.35
CA GLY A 65 -13.83 5.54 -1.44
C GLY A 65 -14.63 5.52 -2.74
N ASN A 66 -14.15 6.18 -3.77
CA ASN A 66 -14.81 6.30 -5.08
C ASN A 66 -13.81 6.75 -6.15
N VAL A 67 -14.16 6.50 -7.41
CA VAL A 67 -13.48 7.04 -8.58
C VAL A 67 -14.49 7.80 -9.43
N THR A 68 -14.08 8.91 -10.02
CA THR A 68 -14.99 9.74 -10.82
C THR A 68 -15.28 9.12 -12.18
N PRO A 69 -16.47 9.38 -12.78
CA PRO A 69 -16.75 8.96 -14.15
C PRO A 69 -15.73 9.47 -15.19
N TYR A 70 -15.04 10.59 -14.90
CA TYR A 70 -13.97 11.10 -15.74
C TYR A 70 -12.79 10.12 -15.78
N LEU A 71 -12.33 9.64 -14.62
CA LEU A 71 -11.25 8.68 -14.52
C LEU A 71 -11.62 7.33 -15.12
N ASP A 72 -12.82 6.82 -14.80
CA ASP A 72 -13.29 5.52 -15.31
C ASP A 72 -13.40 5.51 -16.85
N ARG A 73 -13.97 6.57 -17.44
CA ARG A 73 -14.16 6.64 -18.90
C ARG A 73 -12.86 6.85 -19.67
N ALA A 74 -11.87 7.50 -19.04
CA ALA A 74 -10.58 7.76 -19.65
C ALA A 74 -9.53 6.67 -19.31
N PHE A 75 -9.94 5.60 -18.61
CA PHE A 75 -9.03 4.59 -18.08
C PHE A 75 -8.22 3.86 -19.17
N GLY A 76 -8.87 3.43 -20.26
CA GLY A 76 -8.20 2.64 -21.31
C GLY A 76 -7.18 3.43 -22.16
N GLY A 77 -7.34 4.75 -22.28
CA GLY A 77 -6.47 5.60 -23.10
C GLY A 77 -5.52 6.50 -22.31
N PHE A 78 -5.72 6.63 -20.99
CA PHE A 78 -4.97 7.56 -20.13
C PHE A 78 -4.91 9.00 -20.66
N ASN A 79 -5.93 9.44 -21.42
CA ASN A 79 -6.07 10.82 -21.90
C ASN A 79 -6.57 11.77 -20.80
N ARG A 80 -6.02 11.61 -19.60
CA ARG A 80 -6.35 12.37 -18.39
C ARG A 80 -5.09 12.52 -17.51
N SER A 81 -5.14 13.43 -16.55
CA SER A 81 -4.10 13.64 -15.56
C SER A 81 -3.98 12.48 -14.55
N TYR A 82 -3.05 12.55 -13.62
CA TYR A 82 -3.10 11.67 -12.45
C TYR A 82 -4.02 12.28 -11.37
N THR A 83 -4.38 11.50 -10.36
CA THR A 83 -5.21 11.90 -9.19
C THR A 83 -4.36 12.36 -8.01
N PHE A 84 -3.21 12.99 -8.26
CA PHE A 84 -2.22 13.33 -7.22
C PHE A 84 -2.07 14.85 -7.01
N GLY A 85 -3.13 15.62 -7.25
CA GLY A 85 -3.07 17.08 -7.06
C GLY A 85 -3.11 17.93 -8.32
N ASP A 86 -2.96 17.33 -9.50
CA ASP A 86 -2.71 18.01 -10.77
C ASP A 86 -3.97 18.39 -11.57
N ASP A 87 -5.09 17.73 -11.34
CA ASP A 87 -6.37 18.02 -12.01
C ASP A 87 -7.55 17.94 -11.02
N PRO A 88 -8.26 19.06 -10.78
CA PRO A 88 -9.36 19.10 -9.83
C PRO A 88 -10.58 18.29 -10.26
N ILE A 89 -10.72 17.92 -11.53
CA ILE A 89 -11.91 17.17 -12.00
C ILE A 89 -11.81 15.67 -11.68
N THR A 90 -10.64 15.23 -11.24
CA THR A 90 -10.38 13.84 -10.88
C THR A 90 -11.02 13.44 -9.55
N TYR A 91 -11.26 14.40 -8.66
CA TYR A 91 -11.76 14.14 -7.30
C TYR A 91 -13.27 13.92 -7.24
N SER A 92 -13.68 12.98 -6.41
CA SER A 92 -15.05 12.68 -6.05
C SER A 92 -15.73 13.90 -5.44
N SER A 93 -16.99 14.12 -5.82
CA SER A 93 -17.81 15.19 -5.24
C SER A 93 -18.13 14.98 -3.75
N SER A 94 -17.94 13.76 -3.23
CA SER A 94 -18.02 13.45 -1.80
C SER A 94 -16.83 13.97 -0.99
N GLY A 95 -15.79 14.47 -1.65
CA GLY A 95 -14.53 14.85 -1.02
C GLY A 95 -13.74 13.63 -0.51
N PHE A 96 -12.77 13.92 0.35
CA PHE A 96 -11.82 12.94 0.87
C PHE A 96 -12.10 12.57 2.33
N LEU A 97 -11.51 11.47 2.80
CA LEU A 97 -11.61 10.99 4.18
C LEU A 97 -11.24 12.08 5.18
N TRP A 98 -10.18 12.86 4.92
CA TRP A 98 -9.79 13.94 5.81
C TRP A 98 -10.80 15.10 5.85
N ASP A 99 -11.62 15.29 4.82
CA ASP A 99 -12.67 16.31 4.84
C ASP A 99 -13.75 15.97 5.86
N GLN A 100 -14.07 14.68 6.03
CA GLN A 100 -15.02 14.20 7.06
C GLN A 100 -14.48 14.48 8.47
N PHE A 101 -13.22 14.14 8.72
CA PHE A 101 -12.59 14.37 10.02
C PHE A 101 -12.51 15.87 10.35
N LEU A 102 -11.98 16.67 9.42
CA LEU A 102 -11.87 18.12 9.63
C LEU A 102 -13.25 18.78 9.74
N GLY A 103 -14.25 18.31 9.00
CA GLY A 103 -15.62 18.80 9.08
C GLY A 103 -16.30 18.52 10.42
N ALA A 104 -15.94 17.41 11.07
CA ALA A 104 -16.39 17.05 12.41
C ALA A 104 -15.58 17.72 13.55
N GLY A 105 -14.63 18.60 13.22
CA GLY A 105 -13.75 19.25 14.20
C GLY A 105 -12.63 18.33 14.74
N LEU A 106 -12.39 17.19 14.09
CA LEU A 106 -11.29 16.28 14.41
C LEU A 106 -10.01 16.70 13.69
N SER A 107 -8.87 16.27 14.24
CA SER A 107 -7.54 16.58 13.72
C SER A 107 -7.07 15.59 12.66
N PHE A 108 -6.31 16.08 11.69
CA PHE A 108 -5.76 15.29 10.58
C PHE A 108 -4.29 15.65 10.34
N ARG A 109 -3.47 14.63 10.00
CA ARG A 109 -2.08 14.79 9.57
C ARG A 109 -1.79 13.91 8.36
N ASN A 110 -1.18 14.51 7.34
CA ASN A 110 -0.71 13.78 6.17
C ASN A 110 0.81 13.58 6.20
N TYR A 111 1.24 12.36 5.93
CA TYR A 111 2.62 11.96 5.72
C TYR A 111 2.76 11.38 4.31
N GLY A 112 2.97 12.27 3.34
CA GLY A 112 3.40 11.93 1.98
C GLY A 112 2.32 11.56 0.96
N GLU A 113 1.05 11.41 1.37
CA GLU A 113 -0.04 11.15 0.43
C GLU A 113 -0.23 12.34 -0.53
N MET A 114 -0.35 12.06 -1.83
CA MET A 114 -0.53 13.06 -2.89
C MET A 114 0.56 14.16 -2.92
N ASP A 115 1.79 13.81 -2.54
CA ASP A 115 2.97 14.68 -2.59
C ASP A 115 4.00 14.15 -3.61
N TYR A 116 4.27 14.91 -4.66
CA TYR A 116 5.37 14.63 -5.59
C TYR A 116 6.71 15.19 -5.07
N ALA A 117 7.22 14.59 -3.99
CA ALA A 117 8.43 15.07 -3.33
C ALA A 117 9.66 15.03 -4.24
N GLU A 118 10.53 16.04 -4.13
CA GLU A 118 11.87 16.00 -4.71
C GLU A 118 12.95 16.08 -3.63
N PRO A 119 13.95 15.18 -3.65
CA PRO A 119 15.12 15.32 -2.79
C PRO A 119 16.01 16.50 -3.24
N PRO A 120 16.94 16.96 -2.38
CA PRO A 120 17.94 17.93 -2.80
C PRO A 120 18.65 17.51 -4.09
N ALA A 121 19.01 18.50 -4.93
CA ALA A 121 19.67 18.23 -6.20
C ALA A 121 20.89 17.28 -6.02
N GLY A 122 20.86 16.15 -6.73
CA GLY A 122 21.92 15.15 -6.68
C GLY A 122 21.88 14.20 -5.49
N ALA A 123 20.88 14.27 -4.60
CA ALA A 123 20.67 13.31 -3.50
C ALA A 123 19.91 12.06 -3.99
N ASP A 124 20.66 11.12 -4.57
CA ASP A 124 20.13 9.80 -4.94
C ASP A 124 19.83 8.91 -3.71
N TYR A 125 19.23 7.75 -3.97
CA TYR A 125 18.88 6.75 -2.95
C TYR A 125 20.00 6.43 -1.96
N PHE A 126 21.23 6.26 -2.44
CA PHE A 126 22.36 5.90 -1.57
C PHE A 126 22.83 7.08 -0.73
N LYS A 127 22.80 8.30 -1.27
CA LYS A 127 23.10 9.50 -0.49
C LYS A 127 22.08 9.75 0.61
N GLN A 128 20.81 9.43 0.38
CA GLN A 128 19.78 9.54 1.41
C GLN A 128 19.98 8.53 2.54
N LEU A 129 20.35 7.28 2.21
CA LEU A 129 20.74 6.30 3.22
C LEU A 129 21.99 6.71 4.00
N ALA A 130 23.00 7.27 3.32
CA ALA A 130 24.20 7.79 3.98
C ALA A 130 23.86 8.95 4.94
N ALA A 131 23.02 9.89 4.49
CA ALA A 131 22.55 11.00 5.33
C ALA A 131 21.79 10.49 6.57
N LEU A 132 20.92 9.48 6.41
CA LEU A 132 20.24 8.84 7.54
C LEU A 132 21.24 8.23 8.53
N LYS A 133 22.23 7.45 8.05
CA LYS A 133 23.28 6.84 8.88
C LYS A 133 24.10 7.89 9.64
N ASN A 134 24.34 9.05 9.04
CA ASN A 134 25.08 10.16 9.63
C ASN A 134 24.20 11.12 10.46
N ASN A 135 22.89 10.85 10.58
CA ASN A 135 21.91 11.74 11.21
C ASN A 135 21.90 13.16 10.58
N GLU A 136 22.15 13.25 9.28
CA GLU A 136 22.10 14.49 8.50
C GLU A 136 20.65 14.80 8.06
N LYS A 137 20.23 16.06 8.20
CA LYS A 137 18.91 16.51 7.76
C LYS A 137 18.96 16.94 6.30
N LEU A 138 18.31 16.15 5.43
CA LEU A 138 17.96 16.56 4.07
C LEU A 138 16.60 17.28 4.08
N VAL A 139 16.47 18.29 3.22
CA VAL A 139 15.24 19.06 3.04
C VAL A 139 14.63 18.71 1.70
N TYR A 140 13.37 18.27 1.71
CA TYR A 140 12.65 17.86 0.52
C TYR A 140 11.77 18.99 0.00
N GLU A 141 11.71 19.17 -1.32
CA GLU A 141 10.68 19.99 -1.93
C GLU A 141 9.37 19.20 -1.91
N GLN A 142 8.31 19.79 -1.40
CA GLN A 142 6.97 19.20 -1.32
C GLN A 142 6.10 19.77 -2.44
N LYS A 143 5.52 18.91 -3.27
CA LYS A 143 4.67 19.28 -4.41
C LYS A 143 3.30 18.62 -4.25
N ILE A 144 2.52 19.16 -3.32
CA ILE A 144 1.17 18.72 -3.02
C ILE A 144 0.21 19.62 -3.75
N GLY A 145 -0.57 19.11 -4.71
CA GLY A 145 -1.49 19.96 -5.50
C GLY A 145 -2.76 20.36 -4.75
N ILE A 146 -3.21 19.54 -3.79
CA ILE A 146 -4.45 19.77 -3.04
C ILE A 146 -4.20 20.76 -1.88
N ALA A 147 -4.77 21.96 -1.99
CA ALA A 147 -4.51 23.05 -1.03
C ALA A 147 -4.92 22.72 0.41
N ARG A 148 -6.01 21.97 0.63
CA ARG A 148 -6.41 21.54 1.98
C ARG A 148 -5.42 20.52 2.52
N LEU A 149 -5.12 19.46 1.78
CA LEU A 149 -4.14 18.44 2.16
C LEU A 149 -2.76 19.05 2.50
N ARG A 150 -2.27 19.96 1.65
CA ARG A 150 -0.99 20.67 1.85
C ARG A 150 -0.91 21.37 3.20
N ARG A 151 -2.00 21.97 3.69
CA ARG A 151 -2.04 22.65 4.99
C ARG A 151 -1.86 21.71 6.18
N TYR A 152 -2.27 20.45 6.03
CA TYR A 152 -2.20 19.43 7.09
C TYR A 152 -1.04 18.43 6.89
N SER A 153 -0.25 18.61 5.83
CA SER A 153 0.88 17.72 5.54
C SER A 153 2.10 18.05 6.37
N SER A 154 2.85 17.02 6.76
CA SER A 154 4.15 17.18 7.39
C SER A 154 5.13 17.82 6.41
N ARG A 155 5.87 18.83 6.86
CA ARG A 155 6.82 19.56 6.00
C ARG A 155 8.14 18.82 5.82
N ASP A 156 8.43 17.87 6.71
CA ASP A 156 9.68 17.13 6.75
C ASP A 156 9.54 15.71 6.18
N TYR A 157 8.32 15.20 6.02
CA TYR A 157 8.05 13.85 5.49
C TYR A 157 7.78 13.89 3.99
N PRO A 158 8.66 13.31 3.15
CA PRO A 158 8.46 13.30 1.70
C PRO A 158 7.51 12.20 1.21
N GLY A 159 6.63 12.53 0.26
CA GLY A 159 5.79 11.59 -0.48
C GLY A 159 6.49 10.84 -1.61
N TRP A 160 5.80 10.67 -2.74
CA TRP A 160 6.21 9.86 -3.88
C TRP A 160 7.56 10.30 -4.45
N ASN A 161 8.57 9.43 -4.30
CA ASN A 161 9.82 9.45 -5.07
C ASN A 161 10.60 8.17 -4.78
N MET A 162 10.87 7.34 -5.81
CA MET A 162 11.62 6.09 -5.64
C MET A 162 13.11 6.29 -5.30
N ALA A 163 13.62 7.52 -5.39
CA ALA A 163 14.96 7.84 -4.90
C ALA A 163 15.02 8.04 -3.37
N ILE A 164 13.88 8.12 -2.68
CA ILE A 164 13.81 8.34 -1.23
C ILE A 164 13.42 7.01 -0.56
N PRO A 165 14.27 6.37 0.24
CA PRO A 165 13.93 5.13 0.95
C PRO A 165 12.79 5.30 1.99
N ASP A 166 12.02 4.24 2.23
CA ASP A 166 10.92 4.23 3.19
C ASP A 166 11.41 4.30 4.64
N ILE A 167 12.59 3.75 4.96
CA ILE A 167 13.20 3.98 6.29
C ILE A 167 13.60 5.44 6.50
N VAL A 168 13.90 6.20 5.43
CA VAL A 168 14.15 7.65 5.52
C VAL A 168 12.85 8.39 5.79
N ARG A 169 11.76 8.03 5.10
CA ARG A 169 10.41 8.53 5.42
C ARG A 169 10.04 8.23 6.87
N MET A 170 10.27 6.99 7.30
CA MET A 170 9.91 6.54 8.64
C MET A 170 10.72 7.26 9.73
N ASP A 171 12.01 7.56 9.52
CA ASP A 171 12.77 8.41 10.44
C ASP A 171 12.10 9.79 10.64
N ARG A 172 11.61 10.40 9.56
CA ARG A 172 10.90 11.70 9.63
C ARG A 172 9.57 11.58 10.40
N PHE A 173 8.78 10.54 10.13
CA PHE A 173 7.56 10.26 10.88
C PHE A 173 7.86 10.07 12.37
N LEU A 174 8.85 9.24 12.72
CA LEU A 174 9.18 8.92 14.10
C LEU A 174 9.68 10.13 14.89
N ARG A 175 10.34 11.10 14.25
CA ARG A 175 10.72 12.37 14.91
C ARG A 175 9.49 13.16 15.34
N GLU A 176 8.55 13.41 14.43
CA GLU A 176 7.32 14.14 14.74
C GLU A 176 6.40 13.35 15.68
N PHE A 177 6.32 12.02 15.50
CA PHE A 177 5.55 11.15 16.39
C PHE A 177 6.03 11.24 17.85
N ARG A 178 7.34 11.32 18.09
CA ARG A 178 7.91 11.53 19.43
C ARG A 178 7.51 12.88 20.03
N GLU A 179 7.37 13.92 19.22
CA GLU A 179 6.86 15.22 19.66
C GLU A 179 5.38 15.12 20.08
N PHE A 180 4.55 14.42 19.29
CA PHE A 180 3.17 14.15 19.67
C PHE A 180 3.08 13.33 20.96
N GLU A 181 3.91 12.29 21.11
CA GLU A 181 3.95 11.47 22.33
C GLU A 181 4.33 12.29 23.57
N ALA A 182 5.36 13.14 23.46
CA ALA A 182 5.78 14.04 24.53
C ALA A 182 4.66 14.99 24.96
N ASN A 183 3.90 15.52 24.00
CA ASN A 183 2.83 16.49 24.25
C ASN A 183 1.46 15.83 24.51
N GLY A 184 1.34 14.52 24.28
CA GLY A 184 0.08 13.77 24.42
C GLY A 184 -0.99 14.09 23.38
N GLN A 185 -0.60 14.57 22.19
CA GLN A 185 -1.52 15.09 21.18
C GLN A 185 -1.33 14.41 19.81
N LEU A 186 -1.68 13.13 19.70
CA LEU A 186 -1.69 12.46 18.39
C LEU A 186 -2.92 12.91 17.57
N PRO A 187 -2.77 13.19 16.26
CA PRO A 187 -3.91 13.47 15.38
C PRO A 187 -4.94 12.33 15.36
N ASN A 188 -6.22 12.66 15.26
CA ASN A 188 -7.31 11.66 15.19
C ASN A 188 -7.19 10.77 13.95
N LEU A 189 -6.82 11.36 12.81
CA LEU A 189 -6.50 10.64 11.58
C LEU A 189 -5.07 10.99 11.13
N SER A 190 -4.28 9.97 10.83
CA SER A 190 -3.00 10.11 10.14
C SER A 190 -2.96 9.20 8.91
N ILE A 191 -2.60 9.75 7.76
CA ILE A 191 -2.30 8.98 6.54
C ILE A 191 -0.79 8.95 6.37
N VAL A 192 -0.23 7.76 6.17
CA VAL A 192 1.21 7.51 5.99
C VAL A 192 1.39 6.74 4.71
N TYR A 193 2.22 7.24 3.80
CA TYR A 193 2.46 6.66 2.49
C TYR A 193 3.89 6.09 2.39
N LEU A 194 4.01 4.80 2.05
CA LEU A 194 5.27 4.08 1.94
C LEU A 194 5.37 3.39 0.57
N PRO A 195 5.97 4.05 -0.44
CA PRO A 195 5.91 3.58 -1.83
C PRO A 195 7.03 2.66 -2.29
N GLN A 196 7.97 2.21 -1.45
CA GLN A 196 9.15 1.48 -1.97
C GLN A 196 8.81 0.10 -2.53
N ASP A 197 7.69 -0.48 -2.14
CA ASP A 197 7.07 -1.61 -2.84
C ASP A 197 6.37 -1.24 -4.16
N HIS A 198 6.56 -0.05 -4.71
CA HIS A 198 6.35 0.13 -6.16
C HIS A 198 7.51 -0.48 -6.96
N PHE A 199 8.72 -0.58 -6.37
CA PHE A 199 9.98 -0.90 -7.05
C PHE A 199 10.36 0.14 -8.14
N GLY A 200 11.37 -0.16 -8.97
CA GLY A 200 11.80 0.71 -10.07
C GLY A 200 12.84 1.78 -9.68
N GLY A 201 13.40 1.70 -8.48
CA GLY A 201 14.57 2.49 -8.04
C GLY A 201 15.93 1.83 -8.35
N PRO A 202 17.03 2.34 -7.77
CA PRO A 202 18.39 1.91 -8.10
C PRO A 202 18.88 0.65 -7.36
N VAL A 203 18.02 0.04 -6.55
CA VAL A 203 18.30 -1.19 -5.77
C VAL A 203 17.47 -2.38 -6.29
N THR A 204 17.77 -3.59 -5.84
CA THR A 204 17.01 -4.81 -6.19
C THR A 204 15.56 -4.71 -5.68
N SER A 205 14.61 -5.44 -6.29
CA SER A 205 13.24 -5.49 -5.75
C SER A 205 13.20 -6.12 -4.35
N ALA A 206 14.15 -6.99 -4.04
CA ALA A 206 14.33 -7.55 -2.69
C ALA A 206 14.74 -6.48 -1.67
N ALA A 207 15.63 -5.54 -2.03
CA ALA A 207 16.02 -4.43 -1.16
C ALA A 207 14.88 -3.42 -0.98
N HIS A 208 14.15 -3.11 -2.04
CA HIS A 208 12.94 -2.29 -1.97
C HIS A 208 11.90 -2.89 -1.01
N MET A 209 11.64 -4.20 -1.13
CA MET A 209 10.71 -4.89 -0.24
C MET A 209 11.22 -4.89 1.21
N ALA A 210 12.51 -5.11 1.43
CA ALA A 210 13.11 -5.06 2.77
C ALA A 210 13.03 -3.65 3.40
N ASP A 211 13.22 -2.59 2.61
CA ASP A 211 13.07 -1.20 3.04
C ASP A 211 11.63 -0.90 3.47
N ASN A 212 10.66 -1.25 2.62
CA ASN A 212 9.24 -1.09 2.91
C ASN A 212 8.79 -1.92 4.13
N ASP A 213 9.17 -3.20 4.21
CA ASP A 213 8.86 -4.09 5.33
C ASP A 213 9.41 -3.58 6.66
N LEU A 214 10.67 -3.12 6.66
CA LEU A 214 11.28 -2.53 7.84
C LEU A 214 10.55 -1.26 8.29
N ALA A 215 10.20 -0.37 7.35
CA ALA A 215 9.44 0.83 7.66
C ALA A 215 8.06 0.53 8.24
N VAL A 216 7.35 -0.47 7.71
CA VAL A 216 6.09 -0.97 8.27
C VAL A 216 6.28 -1.41 9.73
N GLY A 217 7.28 -2.25 9.99
CA GLY A 217 7.59 -2.71 11.34
C GLY A 217 7.91 -1.57 12.31
N MET A 218 8.76 -0.63 11.89
CA MET A 218 9.16 0.54 12.67
C MET A 218 7.96 1.38 13.13
N LEU A 219 6.98 1.62 12.25
CA LEU A 219 5.78 2.36 12.62
C LEU A 219 4.95 1.60 13.65
N VAL A 220 4.69 0.31 13.40
CA VAL A 220 3.85 -0.52 14.27
C VAL A 220 4.50 -0.67 15.65
N GLU A 221 5.81 -0.86 15.71
CA GLU A 221 6.56 -0.87 16.97
C GLU A 221 6.45 0.46 17.71
N ALA A 222 6.70 1.59 17.04
CA ALA A 222 6.66 2.89 17.69
C ALA A 222 5.28 3.20 18.27
N VAL A 223 4.21 2.95 17.51
CA VAL A 223 2.84 3.17 17.99
C VAL A 223 2.49 2.22 19.12
N SER A 224 2.83 0.93 19.00
CA SER A 224 2.44 -0.08 19.99
C SER A 224 3.22 0.00 21.32
N LYS A 225 4.40 0.62 21.31
CA LYS A 225 5.16 0.96 22.53
C LYS A 225 4.81 2.34 23.11
N SER A 226 4.03 3.14 22.38
CA SER A 226 3.69 4.50 22.80
C SER A 226 2.56 4.55 23.82
N ARG A 227 2.43 5.70 24.48
CA ARG A 227 1.26 6.00 25.32
C ARG A 227 -0.08 5.96 24.58
N PHE A 228 -0.08 6.08 23.24
CA PHE A 228 -1.28 6.09 22.41
C PHE A 228 -1.79 4.70 22.08
N TRP A 229 -1.00 3.64 22.30
CA TRP A 229 -1.32 2.28 21.85
C TRP A 229 -2.73 1.82 22.23
N LYS A 230 -3.18 2.18 23.44
CA LYS A 230 -4.48 1.78 24.00
C LYS A 230 -5.68 2.27 23.20
N GLU A 231 -5.51 3.32 22.39
CA GLU A 231 -6.58 4.03 21.68
C GLU A 231 -6.32 4.11 20.17
N THR A 232 -5.35 3.34 19.66
CA THR A 232 -4.95 3.39 18.26
C THR A 232 -5.31 2.10 17.51
N VAL A 233 -5.72 2.27 16.26
CA VAL A 233 -5.76 1.23 15.24
C VAL A 233 -4.96 1.68 14.03
N ILE A 234 -4.17 0.77 13.47
CA ILE A 234 -3.44 0.97 12.22
C ILE A 234 -4.05 0.04 11.18
N PHE A 235 -4.50 0.62 10.07
CA PHE A 235 -4.84 -0.10 8.85
C PHE A 235 -3.70 0.11 7.84
N ILE A 236 -3.24 -0.98 7.22
CA ILE A 236 -2.20 -0.97 6.19
C ILE A 236 -2.77 -1.71 5.00
N ASN A 237 -2.85 -1.09 3.84
CA ASN A 237 -3.28 -1.73 2.60
C ASN A 237 -2.52 -1.14 1.42
N GLU A 238 -2.47 -1.89 0.33
CA GLU A 238 -1.99 -1.37 -0.95
C GLU A 238 -3.02 -0.40 -1.55
N ASP A 239 -2.56 0.53 -2.37
CA ASP A 239 -3.42 1.33 -3.24
C ASP A 239 -4.04 0.46 -4.34
N ASP A 240 -3.27 -0.45 -4.91
CA ASP A 240 -3.69 -1.44 -5.88
C ASP A 240 -2.72 -2.65 -5.92
N PRO A 241 -3.02 -3.72 -6.69
CA PRO A 241 -2.18 -4.91 -6.75
C PRO A 241 -1.42 -5.09 -8.07
N GLN A 242 -1.28 -4.08 -8.94
CA GLN A 242 -0.77 -4.11 -10.34
C GLN A 242 0.44 -5.03 -10.57
N ASN A 243 1.26 -5.30 -9.53
CA ASN A 243 2.35 -6.24 -9.63
C ASN A 243 1.99 -7.68 -9.22
N GLY A 244 2.43 -8.62 -10.05
CA GLY A 244 2.37 -10.05 -9.79
C GLY A 244 1.02 -10.71 -10.02
N TYR A 245 0.96 -12.01 -9.72
CA TYR A 245 -0.24 -12.82 -9.86
C TYR A 245 -0.74 -13.26 -8.50
N ASP A 246 -2.04 -13.43 -8.43
CA ASP A 246 -2.76 -14.06 -7.34
C ASP A 246 -3.65 -15.17 -7.90
N HIS A 247 -3.73 -16.30 -7.20
CA HIS A 247 -4.46 -17.46 -7.66
C HIS A 247 -5.99 -17.32 -7.47
N VAL A 248 -6.43 -16.40 -6.60
CA VAL A 248 -7.86 -16.08 -6.41
C VAL A 248 -8.28 -14.99 -7.37
N ASP A 249 -7.55 -13.89 -7.31
CA ASP A 249 -7.68 -12.61 -8.01
C ASP A 249 -9.08 -12.24 -8.53
N GLY A 250 -9.71 -11.26 -7.88
CA GLY A 250 -10.53 -10.22 -8.50
C GLY A 250 -9.99 -8.88 -8.04
N ARG A 251 -8.65 -8.80 -8.06
CA ARG A 251 -7.72 -7.86 -7.40
C ARG A 251 -7.59 -8.02 -5.89
N ARG A 252 -7.35 -9.27 -5.50
CA ARG A 252 -7.04 -9.65 -4.12
C ARG A 252 -5.68 -9.08 -3.74
N SER A 253 -5.61 -8.47 -2.56
CA SER A 253 -4.42 -7.79 -2.05
C SER A 253 -4.30 -8.04 -0.55
N ILE A 254 -3.34 -7.39 0.09
CA ILE A 254 -3.11 -7.50 1.52
C ILE A 254 -3.76 -6.33 2.27
N CYS A 255 -4.26 -6.63 3.47
CA CYS A 255 -4.53 -5.62 4.47
C CYS A 255 -4.07 -6.13 5.84
N LEU A 256 -3.35 -5.30 6.59
CA LEU A 256 -2.99 -5.55 7.97
C LEU A 256 -3.80 -4.63 8.88
N VAL A 257 -4.35 -5.21 9.94
CA VAL A 257 -5.10 -4.48 10.97
C VAL A 257 -4.35 -4.68 12.29
N VAL A 258 -3.95 -3.58 12.94
CA VAL A 258 -3.09 -3.62 14.13
C VAL A 258 -3.65 -2.70 15.22
N SER A 259 -4.10 -3.28 16.32
CA SER A 259 -4.65 -2.59 17.49
C SER A 259 -4.63 -3.52 18.71
N PRO A 260 -4.66 -3.02 19.97
CA PRO A 260 -4.93 -3.89 21.11
C PRO A 260 -6.24 -4.67 20.96
N TYR A 261 -7.21 -4.11 20.24
CA TYR A 261 -8.53 -4.70 20.03
C TYR A 261 -8.61 -5.60 18.80
N THR A 262 -7.53 -5.75 18.03
CA THR A 262 -7.51 -6.70 16.92
C THR A 262 -7.39 -8.13 17.47
N LYS A 263 -8.16 -9.08 16.92
CA LYS A 263 -8.03 -10.50 17.25
C LYS A 263 -6.58 -10.95 17.02
N ARG A 264 -6.08 -11.80 17.89
CA ARG A 264 -4.71 -12.32 17.83
C ARG A 264 -4.70 -13.72 17.23
N LYS A 265 -3.72 -14.01 16.37
CA LYS A 265 -3.50 -15.33 15.76
C LYS A 265 -4.76 -15.89 15.08
N ALA A 266 -5.48 -15.03 14.37
CA ALA A 266 -6.74 -15.38 13.74
C ALA A 266 -6.68 -15.21 12.22
N VAL A 267 -7.39 -16.07 11.49
CA VAL A 267 -7.61 -15.91 10.05
C VAL A 267 -9.02 -15.40 9.85
N VAL A 268 -9.15 -14.35 9.04
CA VAL A 268 -10.43 -13.73 8.71
C VAL A 268 -10.61 -13.80 7.20
N SER A 269 -11.57 -14.60 6.76
CA SER A 269 -11.85 -14.88 5.35
C SER A 269 -13.11 -14.16 4.83
N ASP A 270 -13.69 -13.26 5.63
CA ASP A 270 -14.77 -12.36 5.19
C ASP A 270 -14.29 -11.47 4.04
N PHE A 271 -15.20 -11.17 3.11
CA PHE A 271 -14.91 -10.27 2.00
C PHE A 271 -14.77 -8.83 2.50
N TYR A 272 -13.57 -8.27 2.35
CA TYR A 272 -13.29 -6.86 2.63
C TYR A 272 -12.52 -6.20 1.49
N ASN A 273 -12.57 -4.88 1.45
CA ASN A 273 -11.87 -4.07 0.45
C ASN A 273 -11.52 -2.67 1.01
N GLN A 274 -10.96 -1.79 0.19
CA GLN A 274 -10.57 -0.44 0.62
C GLN A 274 -11.75 0.36 1.19
N THR A 275 -12.95 0.23 0.60
CA THR A 275 -14.16 0.89 1.13
C THR A 275 -14.66 0.30 2.45
N SER A 276 -14.33 -0.97 2.76
CA SER A 276 -14.58 -1.57 4.08
C SER A 276 -13.66 -0.98 5.16
N VAL A 277 -12.40 -0.68 4.81
CA VAL A 277 -11.46 0.03 5.70
C VAL A 277 -11.98 1.43 5.98
N LEU A 278 -12.35 2.18 4.96
CA LEU A 278 -12.91 3.53 5.08
C LEU A 278 -14.17 3.56 5.96
N ARG A 279 -15.14 2.69 5.69
CA ARG A 279 -16.35 2.57 6.51
C ARG A 279 -16.02 2.27 7.96
N THR A 280 -15.05 1.38 8.21
CA THR A 280 -14.65 1.01 9.57
C THR A 280 -13.97 2.18 10.30
N ILE A 281 -13.09 2.93 9.63
CA ILE A 281 -12.47 4.14 10.19
C ILE A 281 -13.55 5.16 10.57
N LEU A 282 -14.47 5.48 9.66
CA LEU A 282 -15.55 6.44 9.92
C LEU A 282 -16.42 5.97 11.10
N HIS A 283 -16.77 4.68 11.14
CA HIS A 283 -17.59 4.10 12.20
C HIS A 283 -16.93 4.20 13.59
N ILE A 284 -15.60 3.98 13.69
CA ILE A 284 -14.85 4.12 14.95
C ILE A 284 -14.98 5.54 15.52
N PHE A 285 -15.01 6.55 14.64
CA PHE A 285 -15.16 7.96 15.03
C PHE A 285 -16.63 8.43 15.09
N GLY A 286 -17.60 7.55 14.87
CA GLY A 286 -19.02 7.92 14.83
C GLY A 286 -19.38 8.82 13.65
N LEU A 287 -18.58 8.82 12.59
CA LEU A 287 -18.80 9.62 11.38
C LEU A 287 -19.68 8.86 10.37
N PRO A 288 -20.50 9.56 9.57
CA PRO A 288 -21.27 8.94 8.50
C PRO A 288 -20.35 8.46 7.37
N PRO A 289 -20.80 7.48 6.55
CA PRO A 289 -20.13 7.13 5.30
C PRO A 289 -19.98 8.34 4.36
N MET A 290 -18.92 8.37 3.56
CA MET A 290 -18.63 9.43 2.59
C MET A 290 -19.56 9.37 1.39
N ASN A 291 -19.91 8.18 0.90
CA ASN A 291 -20.72 7.99 -0.30
C ASN A 291 -21.42 6.61 -0.28
N GLN A 292 -22.02 6.19 -1.41
CA GLN A 292 -22.77 4.93 -1.46
C GLN A 292 -21.86 3.68 -1.42
N ARG A 293 -20.60 3.80 -1.83
CA ARG A 293 -19.65 2.68 -1.91
C ARG A 293 -19.21 2.23 -0.53
N ASP A 294 -18.75 3.15 0.31
CA ASP A 294 -18.41 2.83 1.70
C ASP A 294 -19.67 2.58 2.55
N ALA A 295 -20.80 3.26 2.29
CA ALA A 295 -22.07 2.96 2.96
C ALA A 295 -22.56 1.51 2.75
N SER A 296 -22.26 0.89 1.61
CA SER A 296 -22.65 -0.48 1.29
C SER A 296 -21.59 -1.53 1.65
N SER A 297 -20.36 -1.12 1.98
CA SER A 297 -19.26 -2.04 2.29
C SER A 297 -19.39 -2.67 3.68
N PRO A 298 -19.05 -3.93 3.93
CA PRO A 298 -19.15 -4.48 5.28
C PRO A 298 -18.20 -3.79 6.28
N LEU A 299 -18.60 -3.70 7.55
CA LEU A 299 -17.70 -3.29 8.62
C LEU A 299 -16.74 -4.43 8.95
N MET A 300 -15.47 -4.12 9.18
CA MET A 300 -14.42 -5.10 9.52
C MET A 300 -14.51 -5.63 10.96
N THR A 301 -15.72 -5.75 11.51
CA THR A 301 -15.98 -6.14 12.92
C THR A 301 -15.38 -7.50 13.27
N ASN A 302 -15.31 -8.45 12.32
CA ASN A 302 -14.71 -9.75 12.55
C ASN A 302 -13.18 -9.70 12.78
N CYS A 303 -12.52 -8.58 12.48
CA CYS A 303 -11.12 -8.36 12.83
C CYS A 303 -10.92 -7.99 14.31
N PHE A 304 -11.97 -7.59 15.02
CA PHE A 304 -11.87 -7.00 16.36
C PHE A 304 -12.46 -7.86 17.47
N THR A 305 -12.05 -7.59 18.71
CA THR A 305 -12.53 -8.20 19.95
C THR A 305 -12.68 -7.12 21.02
N ILE A 306 -13.58 -7.35 21.99
CA ILE A 306 -13.80 -6.44 23.12
C ILE A 306 -12.73 -6.58 24.23
N LYS A 307 -11.95 -7.66 24.21
CA LYS A 307 -10.88 -7.89 25.19
C LYS A 307 -9.54 -7.44 24.59
N PRO A 308 -8.97 -6.31 25.03
CA PRO A 308 -7.72 -5.82 24.45
C PRO A 308 -6.52 -6.68 24.88
N ASP A 309 -5.55 -6.78 23.97
CA ASP A 309 -4.20 -7.28 24.23
C ASP A 309 -3.19 -6.16 23.97
N PHE A 310 -2.70 -5.55 25.05
CA PHE A 310 -1.75 -4.44 25.02
C PHE A 310 -0.30 -4.86 24.73
N SER A 311 -0.03 -6.14 24.45
CA SER A 311 1.31 -6.59 24.09
C SER A 311 1.84 -5.81 22.88
N PRO A 312 3.02 -5.16 22.98
CA PRO A 312 3.56 -4.36 21.90
C PRO A 312 4.11 -5.25 20.78
N TYR A 313 4.27 -4.66 19.61
CA TYR A 313 4.98 -5.26 18.49
C TYR A 313 6.49 -4.91 18.56
N GLN A 314 7.33 -5.83 18.08
CA GLN A 314 8.77 -5.64 17.96
C GLN A 314 9.16 -5.74 16.49
N THR A 315 9.74 -4.67 15.94
CA THR A 315 10.25 -4.65 14.57
C THR A 315 11.30 -5.73 14.38
N ILE A 316 11.22 -6.41 13.24
CA ILE A 316 12.20 -7.39 12.79
C ILE A 316 13.04 -6.73 11.69
N VAL A 317 14.37 -6.80 11.78
CA VAL A 317 15.22 -6.29 10.70
C VAL A 317 15.31 -7.35 9.59
N PRO A 318 14.91 -7.05 8.34
CA PRO A 318 15.06 -8.01 7.25
C PRO A 318 16.52 -8.37 7.01
N LYS A 319 16.78 -9.60 6.57
CA LYS A 319 18.16 -10.05 6.27
C LYS A 319 18.74 -9.39 5.03
N THR A 320 17.88 -9.03 4.08
CA THR A 320 18.27 -8.35 2.85
C THR A 320 18.67 -6.90 3.14
N PRO A 321 19.88 -6.46 2.78
CA PRO A 321 20.28 -5.07 2.94
C PRO A 321 19.43 -4.14 2.07
N VAL A 322 18.92 -3.06 2.67
CA VAL A 322 18.13 -2.03 1.98
C VAL A 322 18.91 -1.26 0.91
N ASP A 323 20.25 -1.33 0.94
CA ASP A 323 21.17 -0.75 -0.04
C ASP A 323 21.71 -1.79 -1.05
N GLN A 324 21.12 -2.99 -1.12
CA GLN A 324 21.57 -4.03 -2.04
C GLN A 324 21.38 -3.58 -3.49
N ARG A 325 22.50 -3.42 -4.18
CA ARG A 325 22.53 -3.08 -5.61
C ARG A 325 22.24 -4.32 -6.46
N PRO A 326 21.61 -4.16 -7.63
CA PRO A 326 21.53 -5.23 -8.62
C PRO A 326 22.94 -5.72 -8.97
N PRO A 327 23.17 -7.03 -9.10
CA PRO A 327 24.46 -7.55 -9.53
C PRO A 327 24.78 -7.11 -10.96
N SER A 328 26.05 -7.17 -11.36
CA SER A 328 26.42 -7.05 -12.78
C SER A 328 25.65 -8.11 -13.57
N PRO A 329 24.81 -7.71 -14.53
CA PRO A 329 23.85 -8.64 -15.10
C PRO A 329 24.57 -9.64 -16.02
N THR A 330 24.24 -10.92 -15.88
CA THR A 330 24.47 -11.91 -16.96
C THR A 330 23.69 -11.49 -18.21
N LEU A 331 24.04 -12.01 -19.40
CA LEU A 331 23.36 -11.64 -20.66
C LEU A 331 21.81 -11.69 -20.57
N PRO A 332 21.18 -12.76 -20.02
CA PRO A 332 19.71 -12.78 -19.85
C PRO A 332 19.20 -11.71 -18.88
N GLN A 333 19.89 -11.48 -17.77
CA GLN A 333 19.52 -10.44 -16.80
C GLN A 333 19.69 -9.03 -17.37
N ALA A 334 20.66 -8.85 -18.28
CA ALA A 334 20.96 -7.56 -18.88
C ALA A 334 19.85 -7.14 -19.84
N LEU A 335 19.24 -8.11 -20.54
CA LEU A 335 18.08 -7.89 -21.41
C LEU A 335 16.86 -7.45 -20.59
N TRP A 336 16.54 -8.16 -19.50
CA TRP A 336 15.44 -7.77 -18.61
C TRP A 336 15.67 -6.39 -17.97
N ALA A 337 16.88 -6.13 -17.48
CA ALA A 337 17.23 -4.84 -16.90
C ALA A 337 17.15 -3.70 -17.93
N ALA A 338 17.52 -3.95 -19.19
CA ALA A 338 17.36 -2.97 -20.27
C ALA A 338 15.89 -2.71 -20.60
N ALA A 339 15.07 -3.75 -20.60
CA ALA A 339 13.65 -3.66 -20.85
C ALA A 339 12.94 -2.86 -19.73
N VAL A 340 13.22 -3.15 -18.45
CA VAL A 340 12.68 -2.36 -17.32
C VAL A 340 13.11 -0.90 -17.37
N ARG A 341 14.37 -0.60 -17.77
CA ARG A 341 14.84 0.79 -17.92
C ARG A 341 14.09 1.59 -18.98
N SER A 342 13.42 0.93 -19.93
CA SER A 342 12.59 1.61 -20.93
C SER A 342 11.18 1.97 -20.43
N ILE A 343 10.78 1.45 -19.26
CA ILE A 343 9.47 1.73 -18.67
C ILE A 343 9.48 3.15 -18.09
N PRO A 344 8.49 4.00 -18.45
CA PRO A 344 8.41 5.38 -17.97
C PRO A 344 7.92 5.45 -16.51
N MET A 345 8.73 4.98 -15.56
CA MET A 345 8.37 4.88 -14.13
C MET A 345 7.99 6.22 -13.48
N LYS A 346 8.50 7.34 -14.01
CA LYS A 346 8.19 8.70 -13.53
C LYS A 346 6.92 9.30 -14.16
N GLN A 347 6.39 8.69 -15.21
CA GLN A 347 5.22 9.16 -15.95
C GLN A 347 4.17 8.06 -15.90
N THR A 348 3.56 7.90 -14.72
CA THR A 348 2.63 6.82 -14.38
C THR A 348 1.48 6.67 -15.39
N GLY A 349 1.06 7.75 -16.05
CA GLY A 349 0.04 7.72 -17.13
C GLY A 349 0.50 7.24 -18.51
N LEU A 350 1.78 6.90 -18.69
CA LEU A 350 2.32 6.38 -19.96
C LEU A 350 2.72 4.89 -19.89
N LYS A 351 2.51 4.25 -18.74
CA LYS A 351 2.61 2.79 -18.64
C LYS A 351 1.49 2.16 -19.45
N THR A 352 1.81 1.07 -20.15
CA THR A 352 0.85 0.27 -20.91
C THR A 352 0.79 -1.11 -20.28
N ALA A 353 -0.24 -1.90 -20.59
CA ALA A 353 -0.31 -3.29 -20.11
C ALA A 353 0.95 -4.11 -20.47
N PHE A 354 1.60 -3.78 -21.59
CA PHE A 354 2.88 -4.38 -21.98
C PHE A 354 4.01 -3.98 -21.02
N HIS A 355 4.08 -2.71 -20.61
CA HIS A 355 5.06 -2.25 -19.62
C HIS A 355 4.87 -2.95 -18.27
N ASP A 356 3.63 -3.13 -17.82
CA ASP A 356 3.31 -3.78 -16.55
C ASP A 356 3.68 -5.29 -16.60
N GLU A 357 3.33 -5.98 -17.68
CA GLU A 357 3.72 -7.37 -17.88
C GLU A 357 5.25 -7.53 -17.91
N LEU A 358 5.94 -6.64 -18.62
CA LEU A 358 7.39 -6.63 -18.70
C LEU A 358 8.03 -6.43 -17.32
N PHE A 359 7.47 -5.51 -16.52
CA PHE A 359 7.93 -5.26 -15.16
C PHE A 359 7.73 -6.49 -14.27
N ASN A 360 6.53 -7.07 -14.31
CA ASN A 360 6.19 -8.26 -13.52
C ASN A 360 7.07 -9.47 -13.86
N ARG A 361 7.39 -9.68 -15.14
CA ARG A 361 8.35 -10.70 -15.56
C ARG A 361 9.76 -10.44 -15.03
N ALA A 362 10.22 -9.20 -15.08
CA ALA A 362 11.55 -8.85 -14.58
C ALA A 362 11.67 -9.08 -13.07
N VAL A 363 10.66 -8.65 -12.30
CA VAL A 363 10.58 -8.90 -10.85
C VAL A 363 10.53 -10.40 -10.55
N TRP A 364 9.70 -11.15 -11.27
CA TRP A 364 9.61 -12.61 -11.10
C TRP A 364 10.96 -13.29 -11.30
N HIS A 365 11.66 -12.99 -12.40
CA HIS A 365 12.95 -13.62 -12.69
C HIS A 365 14.07 -13.14 -11.77
N GLU A 366 13.98 -11.94 -11.20
CA GLU A 366 14.88 -11.50 -10.14
C GLU A 366 14.72 -12.35 -8.88
N GLN A 367 13.47 -12.64 -8.46
CA GLN A 367 13.19 -13.36 -7.21
C GLN A 367 13.25 -14.89 -7.35
N LYS A 368 12.73 -15.43 -8.46
CA LYS A 368 12.61 -16.88 -8.70
C LYS A 368 13.74 -17.45 -9.54
N GLY A 369 14.58 -16.59 -10.13
CA GLY A 369 15.66 -16.98 -11.03
C GLY A 369 15.27 -16.92 -12.51
N VAL A 370 16.26 -16.63 -13.35
CA VAL A 370 16.06 -16.35 -14.79
C VAL A 370 15.62 -17.55 -15.61
N LEU A 371 15.83 -18.77 -15.11
CA LEU A 371 15.40 -20.02 -15.77
C LEU A 371 14.02 -20.49 -15.30
N THR A 372 13.47 -19.89 -14.24
CA THR A 372 12.17 -20.28 -13.70
C THR A 372 11.07 -19.78 -14.63
N PRO A 373 10.21 -20.67 -15.17
CA PRO A 373 9.10 -20.26 -16.03
C PRO A 373 8.26 -19.17 -15.38
N TYR A 374 7.91 -18.15 -16.17
CA TYR A 374 6.94 -17.16 -15.74
C TYR A 374 5.54 -17.79 -15.75
N PRO A 375 4.70 -17.57 -14.73
CA PRO A 375 3.50 -18.38 -14.52
C PRO A 375 2.32 -17.84 -15.36
N PHE A 376 2.44 -17.94 -16.68
CA PHE A 376 1.44 -17.50 -17.68
C PHE A 376 0.09 -18.15 -17.51
N GLU A 377 0.02 -19.29 -16.83
CA GLU A 377 -1.24 -19.91 -16.49
C GLU A 377 -2.13 -19.01 -15.63
N TRP A 378 -1.61 -17.96 -15.00
CA TRP A 378 -2.40 -16.96 -14.25
C TRP A 378 -2.59 -15.64 -15.01
N ALA A 379 -2.07 -15.54 -16.24
CA ALA A 379 -2.32 -14.41 -17.12
C ALA A 379 -3.75 -14.45 -17.71
N GLY A 380 -4.23 -13.28 -18.15
CA GLY A 380 -5.54 -13.12 -18.80
C GLY A 380 -6.65 -12.78 -17.82
N ASP A 381 -7.86 -13.29 -18.09
CA ASP A 381 -9.06 -12.94 -17.32
C ASP A 381 -8.88 -13.22 -15.82
N HIS A 382 -8.99 -12.15 -15.04
CA HIS A 382 -9.08 -12.16 -13.59
C HIS A 382 -10.29 -13.02 -13.16
N GLY A 383 -10.17 -13.75 -12.06
CA GLY A 383 -11.33 -14.40 -11.45
C GLY A 383 -11.31 -15.92 -11.34
N ARG A 384 -10.18 -16.57 -11.62
CA ARG A 384 -10.08 -18.04 -11.65
C ARG A 384 -10.41 -18.70 -10.30
N GLY A 385 -10.10 -18.05 -9.18
CA GLY A 385 -10.47 -18.54 -7.85
C GLY A 385 -11.75 -17.93 -7.27
N LEU A 386 -12.37 -16.92 -7.92
CA LEU A 386 -13.56 -16.24 -7.39
C LEU A 386 -14.77 -17.17 -7.25
N GLU A 387 -14.90 -18.18 -8.11
CA GLU A 387 -15.98 -19.16 -8.04
C GLU A 387 -15.96 -19.94 -6.71
N LYS A 388 -14.78 -20.38 -6.27
CA LYS A 388 -14.61 -21.07 -4.98
C LYS A 388 -14.99 -20.17 -3.79
N ARG A 389 -14.85 -18.85 -3.96
CA ARG A 389 -15.21 -17.83 -2.98
C ARG A 389 -16.66 -17.34 -3.09
N LYS A 390 -17.44 -17.84 -4.07
CA LYS A 390 -18.80 -17.34 -4.40
C LYS A 390 -18.83 -15.85 -4.74
N LEU A 391 -17.75 -15.35 -5.35
CA LEU A 391 -17.57 -13.95 -5.77
C LEU A 391 -17.71 -13.74 -7.27
N LYS A 392 -17.98 -14.81 -8.04
CA LYS A 392 -18.34 -14.70 -9.45
C LYS A 392 -19.81 -14.29 -9.52
N GLY A 393 -20.09 -13.12 -10.08
CA GLY A 393 -21.47 -12.69 -10.32
C GLY A 393 -22.19 -13.77 -11.13
N VAL A 394 -23.34 -14.23 -10.63
CA VAL A 394 -24.27 -14.99 -11.46
C VAL A 394 -24.72 -14.00 -12.54
N PRO A 395 -24.58 -14.28 -13.84
CA PRO A 395 -25.32 -13.50 -14.81
C PRO A 395 -26.79 -13.61 -14.40
N GLU A 396 -27.42 -12.51 -14.02
CA GLU A 396 -28.87 -12.43 -14.15
C GLU A 396 -29.13 -12.60 -15.65
N GLU A 397 -29.29 -13.86 -16.08
CA GLU A 397 -30.13 -14.13 -17.24
C GLU A 397 -31.42 -13.37 -16.97
N ASP A 398 -31.78 -12.47 -17.88
CA ASP A 398 -33.08 -11.83 -17.99
C ASP A 398 -34.18 -12.84 -17.67
N LYS A 399 -34.58 -12.93 -16.40
CA LYS A 399 -35.77 -13.68 -15.96
C LYS A 399 -37.02 -12.82 -16.02
N ASP A 400 -36.94 -11.67 -16.68
CA ASP A 400 -38.08 -10.85 -17.07
C ASP A 400 -38.30 -10.94 -18.60
N GLY A 401 -38.82 -12.09 -19.01
CA GLY A 401 -39.88 -12.20 -20.03
C GLY A 401 -39.61 -11.74 -21.46
N LYS A 402 -39.24 -12.71 -22.33
CA LYS A 402 -39.86 -12.87 -23.66
C LYS A 402 -40.26 -14.31 -23.91
#